data_AF-A0A6J6VH59-F1
#
_entry.id   AF-A0A6J6VH59-F1
#
_cell.length_a   1.000
_cell.length_b   1.000
_cell.length_c   1.000
_cell.angle_alpha   90.00
_cell.angle_beta   90.00
_cell.angle_gamma   90.00
#
_symmetry.space_group_name_H-M   'P 1'
#
loop_
_entity.id
_entity.type
_entity.pdbx_description
1 polymer ?
#
loop_
_entity_poly.entity_id
_entity_poly.type
_entity_poly.pdbx_seq_one_letter_code
_entity_poly.pdbx_strand_id
1 'polypeptide(L)'
;MRILFLAWRDLAHPNAGGSEVVIDRLIRELQERGHEATLMCGGPIEERPYPVIQNGSTYSQYITAPFRYARQFRDVDVVVDVANGVPYLTPLWRRGPSVCILFHVHGNQWQRYFPKPVARVFASLEQRGIPAIYKDVPLVTISDSGAHELEILGVSPRNIHVLNLGVDLEDLEKDPEKSVDPLFISVGRLALNKRIDLLLDMWAEVGPQIGGRLLIIGDGPERERLTARVRDEPALRGAEILGRVSAERKAELMHEAWLLVHTAEREGWGLVILEAARCSTPSIGFRVKGVKDAILHGKTGLLAKDEAGFTQAWLSLAGDTERRSQLAAAAELRSRDFTWQRTIDTFVEAVEAAGTKTVHDPLADGPSKGIARSVHLFSLFRKETQEPDRFYHYLAADTIRSIERHADVRGSLTLDVGGGPGYVAEALRHAGADCIVVDYSAEELALHGRSATGAVQGDAQALPFKTGSARVIHCSNVLEHVPNWHALLEEILRVLEPRAGIGYLSFTPWLSPWGGHETSPWHYLGGERASKRFERRNGKPPKNKFGESLHRVKAADVIAWFNSRSDIEVFDIRPRYLPNWLGWVARIPGIREVFAWNLVIVFRRRAFDKVPSASAN
;
A
#
# COMPACT_ATOMS: atom_id res chain seq x y z
N MET A 1 25.32 4.96 -6.29
CA MET A 1 24.76 6.24 -6.82
C MET A 1 25.17 7.38 -5.90
N ARG A 2 25.26 8.59 -6.44
CA ARG A 2 25.51 9.85 -5.72
C ARG A 2 24.19 10.59 -5.52
N ILE A 3 23.79 10.77 -4.27
CA ILE A 3 22.47 11.28 -3.88
C ILE A 3 22.64 12.54 -3.03
N LEU A 4 21.94 13.62 -3.40
CA LEU A 4 21.91 14.85 -2.62
C LEU A 4 20.54 15.03 -1.97
N PHE A 5 20.51 15.03 -0.63
CA PHE A 5 19.33 15.37 0.15
C PHE A 5 19.26 16.87 0.41
N LEU A 6 18.14 17.48 0.07
CA LEU A 6 17.80 18.86 0.42
C LEU A 6 16.80 18.82 1.57
N ALA A 7 17.27 19.07 2.79
CA ALA A 7 16.42 19.04 3.97
C ALA A 7 16.32 20.41 4.62
N TRP A 8 15.32 20.59 5.47
CA TRP A 8 15.10 21.88 6.13
C TRP A 8 16.20 22.20 7.16
N ARG A 9 16.72 21.19 7.85
CA ARG A 9 17.74 21.33 8.91
C ARG A 9 18.42 19.98 9.19
N ASP A 10 19.53 20.03 9.91
CA ASP A 10 20.20 18.86 10.51
C ASP A 10 19.60 18.51 11.89
N LEU A 11 19.88 17.30 12.37
CA LEU A 11 19.54 16.82 13.71
C LEU A 11 20.17 17.66 14.84
N ALA A 12 21.28 18.36 14.57
CA ALA A 12 21.90 19.31 15.50
C ALA A 12 21.00 20.52 15.81
N HIS A 13 20.01 20.82 14.97
CA HIS A 13 19.14 21.96 15.16
C HIS A 13 18.20 21.72 16.37
N PRO A 14 18.01 22.68 17.31
CA PRO A 14 17.16 22.50 18.51
C PRO A 14 15.70 22.10 18.21
N ASN A 15 15.21 22.53 17.05
CA ASN A 15 13.89 22.19 16.51
C ASN A 15 13.84 20.92 15.64
N ALA A 16 14.89 20.11 15.60
CA ALA A 16 14.87 18.82 14.89
C ALA A 16 13.84 17.87 15.50
N GLY A 17 13.17 17.10 14.64
CA GLY A 17 12.10 16.18 15.00
C GLY A 17 12.19 14.87 14.22
N GLY A 18 11.04 14.19 14.12
CA GLY A 18 10.96 12.87 13.51
C GLY A 18 11.38 12.84 12.03
N SER A 19 11.13 13.90 11.26
CA SER A 19 11.55 13.95 9.86
C SER A 19 13.08 13.98 9.73
N GLU A 20 13.79 14.75 10.55
CA GLU A 20 15.26 14.75 10.55
C GLU A 20 15.85 13.40 11.00
N VAL A 21 15.21 12.71 11.94
CA VAL A 21 15.62 11.34 12.34
C VAL A 21 15.47 10.37 11.17
N VAL A 22 14.36 10.45 10.44
CA VAL A 22 14.12 9.62 9.25
C VAL A 22 15.16 9.90 8.17
N ILE A 23 15.47 11.17 7.89
CA ILE A 23 16.49 11.52 6.88
C ILE A 23 17.89 11.04 7.28
N ASP A 24 18.31 11.22 8.54
CA ASP A 24 19.60 10.70 9.04
C ASP A 24 19.68 9.18 8.86
N ARG A 25 18.61 8.45 9.22
CA ARG A 25 18.58 6.98 9.05
C ARG A 25 18.58 6.56 7.58
N LEU A 26 17.75 7.18 6.73
CA LEU A 26 17.74 6.90 5.29
C LEU A 26 19.14 7.06 4.68
N ILE A 27 19.86 8.13 5.03
CA ILE A 27 21.20 8.39 4.51
C ILE A 27 22.19 7.31 4.95
N ARG A 28 22.20 6.92 6.24
CA ARG A 28 23.10 5.88 6.76
C ARG A 28 22.89 4.53 6.08
N GLU A 29 21.63 4.09 5.98
CA GLU A 29 21.28 2.83 5.35
C GLU A 29 21.63 2.81 3.85
N LEU A 30 21.49 3.95 3.16
CA LEU A 30 21.94 4.07 1.77
C LEU A 30 23.47 3.95 1.65
N GLN A 31 24.23 4.49 2.62
CA GLN A 31 25.69 4.31 2.65
C GLN A 31 26.09 2.85 2.86
N GLU A 32 25.40 2.13 3.75
CA GLU A 32 25.63 0.70 3.99
C GLU A 32 25.40 -0.14 2.72
N ARG A 33 24.46 0.29 1.87
CA ARG A 33 24.22 -0.30 0.54
C ARG A 33 25.16 0.20 -0.56
N GLY A 34 26.18 0.98 -0.21
CA GLY A 34 27.21 1.46 -1.14
C GLY A 34 26.82 2.70 -1.96
N HIS A 35 25.79 3.45 -1.56
CA HIS A 35 25.47 4.74 -2.17
C HIS A 35 26.22 5.88 -1.46
N GLU A 36 26.66 6.87 -2.23
CA GLU A 36 27.21 8.11 -1.69
C GLU A 36 26.06 9.08 -1.46
N ALA A 37 25.77 9.43 -0.21
CA ALA A 37 24.68 10.34 0.13
C ALA A 37 25.21 11.56 0.90
N THR A 38 24.78 12.76 0.49
CA THR A 38 25.15 14.05 1.12
C THR A 38 23.90 14.80 1.57
N LEU A 39 23.92 15.36 2.77
CA LEU A 39 22.86 16.22 3.30
C LEU A 39 23.21 17.70 3.08
N MET A 40 22.33 18.46 2.45
CA MET A 40 22.39 19.92 2.38
C MET A 40 21.18 20.54 3.08
N CYS A 41 21.43 21.38 4.08
CA CYS A 41 20.38 21.99 4.90
C CYS A 41 20.83 23.32 5.54
N GLY A 42 19.89 24.05 6.13
CA GLY A 42 20.15 25.26 6.90
C GLY A 42 20.81 24.95 8.25
N GLY A 43 21.69 25.84 8.71
CA GLY A 43 22.41 25.65 9.97
C GLY A 43 21.54 25.82 11.23
N PRO A 44 22.05 25.42 12.42
CA PRO A 44 23.37 24.80 12.64
C PRO A 44 23.43 23.34 12.16
N ILE A 45 24.65 22.85 11.92
CA ILE A 45 24.96 21.47 11.55
C ILE A 45 26.03 20.90 12.49
N GLU A 46 26.10 19.58 12.62
CA GLU A 46 27.18 18.86 13.29
C GLU A 46 27.85 17.84 12.35
N GLU A 47 29.00 17.32 12.77
CA GLU A 47 29.70 16.25 12.08
C GLU A 47 28.88 14.94 12.15
N ARG A 48 28.82 14.21 11.03
CA ARG A 48 28.07 12.96 10.87
C ARG A 48 28.95 11.94 10.13
N PRO A 49 28.59 10.63 10.16
CA PRO A 49 29.23 9.61 9.33
C PRO A 49 29.09 9.82 7.81
N TYR A 50 28.30 10.81 7.39
CA TYR A 50 28.11 11.25 6.01
C TYR A 50 28.33 12.76 5.87
N PRO A 51 28.65 13.27 4.67
CA PRO A 51 28.84 14.70 4.46
C PRO A 51 27.57 15.52 4.74
N VAL A 52 27.69 16.54 5.59
CA VAL A 52 26.64 17.55 5.85
C VAL A 52 27.15 18.92 5.43
N ILE A 53 26.35 19.60 4.61
CA ILE A 53 26.71 20.88 4.00
C ILE A 53 25.70 21.94 4.43
N GLN A 54 26.18 22.91 5.20
CA GLN A 54 25.36 24.05 5.55
C GLN A 54 25.11 24.94 4.32
N ASN A 55 23.84 25.23 4.07
CA ASN A 55 23.37 26.08 2.98
C ASN A 55 22.48 27.19 3.54
N GLY A 56 23.09 28.27 4.01
CA GLY A 56 22.36 29.42 4.54
C GLY A 56 21.69 29.15 5.90
N SER A 57 20.60 29.88 6.15
CA SER A 57 19.75 29.83 7.34
C SER A 57 18.39 29.18 7.02
N THR A 58 17.50 29.13 8.01
CA THR A 58 16.17 28.47 7.94
C THR A 58 15.36 28.79 6.67
N TYR A 59 15.44 30.00 6.12
CA TYR A 59 14.69 30.40 4.92
C TYR A 59 15.57 30.74 3.72
N SER A 60 16.76 31.31 3.94
CA SER A 60 17.66 31.67 2.83
C SER A 60 18.14 30.44 2.06
N GLN A 61 18.13 29.26 2.69
CA GLN A 61 18.50 27.99 2.07
C GLN A 61 17.72 27.66 0.79
N TYR A 62 16.42 28.00 0.72
CA TYR A 62 15.59 27.76 -0.47
C TYR A 62 16.04 28.59 -1.67
N ILE A 63 16.57 29.80 -1.42
CA ILE A 63 17.09 30.69 -2.46
C ILE A 63 18.49 30.26 -2.88
N THR A 64 19.33 29.85 -1.94
CA THR A 64 20.74 29.52 -2.21
C THR A 64 20.94 28.10 -2.76
N ALA A 65 20.01 27.17 -2.51
CA ALA A 65 20.11 25.78 -2.92
C ALA A 65 20.36 25.59 -4.43
N PRO A 66 19.63 26.24 -5.37
CA PRO A 66 19.89 26.10 -6.80
C PRO A 66 21.30 26.54 -7.21
N PHE A 67 21.80 27.64 -6.63
CA PHE A 67 23.14 28.15 -6.93
C PHE A 67 24.23 27.24 -6.38
N ARG A 68 24.04 26.71 -5.17
CA ARG A 68 24.99 25.79 -4.55
C ARG A 68 25.02 24.45 -5.28
N TYR A 69 23.86 23.92 -5.64
CA TYR A 69 23.73 22.76 -6.52
C TYR A 69 24.50 22.95 -7.83
N ALA A 70 24.24 24.06 -8.53
CA ALA A 70 24.87 24.37 -9.81
C ALA A 70 26.39 24.56 -9.71
N ARG A 71 26.96 24.81 -8.53
CA ARG A 71 28.40 24.99 -8.33
C ARG A 71 29.11 23.71 -7.88
N GLN A 72 28.46 22.87 -7.08
CA GLN A 72 29.14 21.78 -6.34
C GLN A 72 28.55 20.39 -6.56
N PHE A 73 27.33 20.27 -7.11
CA PHE A 73 26.59 19.00 -7.11
C PHE A 73 25.95 18.67 -8.46
N ARG A 74 26.46 19.21 -9.58
CA ARG A 74 25.89 18.95 -10.92
C ARG A 74 25.99 17.49 -11.35
N ASP A 75 26.93 16.77 -10.76
CA ASP A 75 27.30 15.40 -11.08
C ASP A 75 26.55 14.37 -10.23
N VAL A 76 25.72 14.78 -9.27
CA VAL A 76 24.87 13.85 -8.50
C VAL A 76 23.80 13.22 -9.39
N ASP A 77 23.58 11.93 -9.20
CA ASP A 77 22.65 11.12 -9.97
C ASP A 77 21.20 11.53 -9.66
N VAL A 78 20.88 11.66 -8.36
CA VAL A 78 19.53 11.96 -7.87
C VAL A 78 19.55 13.06 -6.82
N VAL A 79 18.54 13.93 -6.83
CA VAL A 79 18.27 14.90 -5.75
C VAL A 79 16.98 14.52 -5.03
N VAL A 80 17.06 14.43 -3.71
CA VAL A 80 15.93 14.16 -2.82
C VAL A 80 15.49 15.48 -2.19
N ASP A 81 14.32 15.96 -2.59
CA ASP A 81 13.69 17.19 -2.11
C ASP A 81 12.84 16.87 -0.88
N VAL A 82 13.33 17.19 0.32
CA VAL A 82 12.61 16.89 1.56
C VAL A 82 11.73 18.07 1.95
N ALA A 83 10.43 17.92 1.71
CA ALA A 83 9.41 18.92 1.94
C ALA A 83 8.74 18.73 3.32
N ASN A 84 9.17 19.55 4.28
CA ASN A 84 8.46 19.75 5.56
C ASN A 84 7.41 20.86 5.40
N GLY A 85 6.52 20.70 4.41
CA GLY A 85 5.48 21.66 4.02
C GLY A 85 5.84 22.55 2.82
N VAL A 86 7.08 23.04 2.73
CA VAL A 86 7.57 23.79 1.56
C VAL A 86 8.70 23.01 0.90
N PRO A 87 8.54 22.60 -0.38
CA PRO A 87 9.59 21.93 -1.12
C PRO A 87 10.62 22.94 -1.70
N TYR A 88 11.77 22.43 -2.14
CA TYR A 88 12.81 23.22 -2.81
C TYR A 88 12.52 23.53 -4.28
N LEU A 89 11.40 23.04 -4.83
CA LEU A 89 11.01 23.22 -6.23
C LEU A 89 12.08 22.73 -7.19
N THR A 90 12.75 21.63 -6.83
CA THR A 90 13.84 21.02 -7.61
C THR A 90 13.57 20.88 -9.11
N PRO A 91 12.34 20.55 -9.59
CA PRO A 91 12.08 20.42 -11.03
C PRO A 91 12.19 21.74 -11.81
N LEU A 92 12.11 22.89 -11.14
CA LEU A 92 12.19 24.20 -11.80
C LEU A 92 13.63 24.62 -12.13
N TRP A 93 14.63 24.07 -11.46
CA TRP A 93 16.02 24.51 -11.59
C TRP A 93 17.02 23.37 -11.82
N ARG A 94 16.60 22.10 -11.72
CA ARG A 94 17.40 20.91 -12.06
C ARG A 94 16.75 20.11 -13.19
N ARG A 95 17.59 19.57 -14.09
CA ARG A 95 17.15 18.77 -15.26
C ARG A 95 17.22 17.25 -15.08
N GLY A 96 17.85 16.76 -14.03
CA GLY A 96 18.03 15.32 -13.81
C GLY A 96 16.91 14.68 -12.96
N PRO A 97 17.10 13.40 -12.59
CA PRO A 97 16.27 12.62 -11.65
C PRO A 97 16.05 13.26 -10.28
N SER A 98 14.82 13.57 -9.89
CA SER A 98 14.52 14.09 -8.56
C SER A 98 13.43 13.25 -7.90
N VAL A 99 13.47 13.11 -6.59
CA VAL A 99 12.44 12.51 -5.72
C VAL A 99 12.02 13.56 -4.71
N CYS A 100 10.75 13.62 -4.33
CA CYS A 100 10.28 14.56 -3.33
C CYS A 100 9.61 13.84 -2.17
N ILE A 101 10.11 14.00 -0.94
CA ILE A 101 9.53 13.41 0.27
C ILE A 101 8.64 14.44 0.96
N LEU A 102 7.37 14.12 1.13
CA LEU A 102 6.41 14.93 1.90
C LEU A 102 6.07 14.23 3.21
N PHE A 103 6.49 14.85 4.32
CA PHE A 103 6.15 14.36 5.66
C PHE A 103 4.72 14.76 6.09
N HIS A 104 4.24 15.92 5.64
CA HIS A 104 2.93 16.45 6.03
C HIS A 104 2.33 17.38 4.96
N VAL A 105 1.04 17.20 4.66
CA VAL A 105 0.22 18.20 3.96
C VAL A 105 -0.42 19.12 5.01
N HIS A 106 -0.12 20.42 4.93
CA HIS A 106 -0.50 21.42 5.92
C HIS A 106 -1.93 21.93 5.69
N GLY A 107 -2.36 22.08 4.43
CA GLY A 107 -3.69 22.55 4.05
C GLY A 107 -4.06 23.88 4.73
N ASN A 108 -5.18 23.92 5.45
CA ASN A 108 -5.63 25.14 6.15
C ASN A 108 -4.72 25.57 7.32
N GLN A 109 -3.70 24.79 7.68
CA GLN A 109 -2.83 25.07 8.83
C GLN A 109 -1.78 26.15 8.58
N TRP A 110 -1.55 26.56 7.33
CA TRP A 110 -0.64 27.67 7.04
C TRP A 110 -0.99 28.94 7.84
N GLN A 111 -2.27 29.13 8.19
CA GLN A 111 -2.74 30.26 8.99
C GLN A 111 -2.30 30.24 10.46
N ARG A 112 -1.86 29.08 10.97
CA ARG A 112 -1.29 28.97 12.33
C ARG A 112 0.17 29.44 12.38
N TYR A 113 0.89 29.31 11.28
CA TYR A 113 2.32 29.59 11.20
C TYR A 113 2.65 30.93 10.52
N PHE A 114 1.78 31.40 9.62
CA PHE A 114 1.98 32.62 8.86
C PHE A 114 0.74 33.52 8.85
N PRO A 115 0.94 34.85 8.69
CA PRO A 115 -0.16 35.76 8.44
C PRO A 115 -1.00 35.34 7.21
N LYS A 116 -2.31 35.63 7.23
CA LYS A 116 -3.27 35.23 6.18
C LYS A 116 -2.81 35.39 4.72
N PRO A 117 -2.20 36.51 4.28
CA PRO A 117 -1.78 36.63 2.88
C PRO A 117 -0.68 35.63 2.51
N VAL A 118 0.31 35.44 3.39
CA VAL A 118 1.41 34.48 3.19
C VAL A 118 0.90 33.04 3.28
N ALA A 119 0.01 32.77 4.23
CA ALA A 119 -0.61 31.46 4.38
C ALA A 119 -1.39 31.02 3.13
N ARG A 120 -2.06 31.96 2.45
CA ARG A 120 -2.76 31.67 1.17
C ARG A 120 -1.79 31.33 0.04
N VAL A 121 -0.63 31.97 -0.01
CA VAL A 121 0.40 31.66 -1.02
C VAL A 121 0.90 30.24 -0.83
N PHE A 122 1.29 29.86 0.38
CA PHE A 122 1.74 28.51 0.67
C PHE A 122 0.64 27.46 0.47
N ALA A 123 -0.60 27.76 0.87
CA ALA A 123 -1.74 26.89 0.59
C ALA A 123 -1.96 26.70 -0.93
N SER A 124 -1.81 27.76 -1.73
CA SER A 124 -1.91 27.65 -3.19
C SER A 124 -0.73 26.90 -3.79
N LEU A 125 0.48 27.08 -3.27
CA LEU A 125 1.65 26.31 -3.69
C LEU A 125 1.43 24.82 -3.41
N GLU A 126 0.93 24.47 -2.24
CA GLU A 126 0.62 23.09 -1.87
C GLU A 126 -0.53 22.50 -2.71
N GLN A 127 -1.63 23.24 -2.91
CA GLN A 127 -2.82 22.77 -3.63
C GLN A 127 -2.69 22.72 -5.14
N ARG A 128 -1.86 23.59 -5.73
CA ARG A 128 -1.77 23.72 -7.20
C ARG A 128 -0.34 23.61 -7.70
N GLY A 129 0.62 24.15 -6.95
CA GLY A 129 2.02 24.13 -7.31
C GLY A 129 2.64 22.73 -7.24
N ILE A 130 2.49 22.03 -6.12
CA ILE A 130 3.06 20.69 -5.93
C ILE A 130 2.56 19.72 -7.00
N PRO A 131 1.24 19.56 -7.24
CA PRO A 131 0.74 18.68 -8.30
C PRO A 131 1.25 19.05 -9.70
N ALA A 132 1.38 20.36 -10.00
CA ALA A 132 1.81 20.81 -11.33
C ALA A 132 3.33 20.71 -11.55
N ILE A 133 4.14 21.04 -10.54
CA ILE A 133 5.60 21.10 -10.61
C ILE A 133 6.21 19.69 -10.47
N TYR A 134 5.60 18.83 -9.64
CA TYR A 134 6.08 17.48 -9.35
C TYR A 134 5.29 16.39 -10.08
N LYS A 135 4.52 16.73 -11.12
CA LYS A 135 3.69 15.77 -11.87
C LYS A 135 4.46 14.58 -12.48
N ASP A 136 5.76 14.74 -12.74
CA ASP A 136 6.63 13.73 -13.35
C ASP A 136 7.77 13.32 -12.39
N VAL A 137 7.59 13.58 -11.09
CA VAL A 137 8.57 13.29 -10.03
C VAL A 137 7.93 12.31 -9.03
N PRO A 138 8.61 11.21 -8.67
CA PRO A 138 8.18 10.36 -7.57
C PRO A 138 8.02 11.17 -6.28
N LEU A 139 6.83 11.10 -5.69
CA LEU A 139 6.44 11.72 -4.43
C LEU A 139 6.34 10.63 -3.37
N VAL A 140 7.19 10.74 -2.35
CA VAL A 140 7.25 9.80 -1.24
C VAL A 140 6.50 10.41 -0.06
N THR A 141 5.61 9.64 0.56
CA THR A 141 4.87 10.01 1.79
C THR A 141 5.06 8.93 2.83
N ILE A 142 4.95 9.26 4.12
CA ILE A 142 5.20 8.30 5.21
C ILE A 142 3.97 7.53 5.70
N SER A 143 2.80 7.76 5.09
CA SER A 143 1.54 7.15 5.51
C SER A 143 0.50 7.08 4.39
N ASP A 144 -0.42 6.11 4.49
CA ASP A 144 -1.58 5.97 3.60
C ASP A 144 -2.49 7.19 3.66
N SER A 145 -2.64 7.80 4.84
CA SER A 145 -3.36 9.07 4.96
C SER A 145 -2.70 10.18 4.16
N GLY A 146 -1.37 10.28 4.17
CA GLY A 146 -0.63 11.24 3.36
C GLY A 146 -0.75 10.95 1.86
N ALA A 147 -0.75 9.67 1.47
CA ALA A 147 -0.99 9.28 0.07
C ALA A 147 -2.37 9.74 -0.41
N HIS A 148 -3.40 9.48 0.38
CA HIS A 148 -4.75 9.92 0.07
C HIS A 148 -4.88 11.45 0.00
N GLU A 149 -4.13 12.20 0.81
CA GLU A 149 -4.08 13.66 0.68
C GLU A 149 -3.45 14.10 -0.64
N LEU A 150 -2.34 13.49 -1.05
CA LEU A 150 -1.70 13.78 -2.33
C LEU A 150 -2.64 13.48 -3.51
N GLU A 151 -3.39 12.38 -3.44
CA GLU A 151 -4.43 12.06 -4.44
C GLU A 151 -5.52 13.14 -4.51
N ILE A 152 -6.01 13.62 -3.36
CA ILE A 152 -7.00 14.72 -3.29
C ILE A 152 -6.44 16.00 -3.91
N LEU A 153 -5.13 16.27 -3.75
CA LEU A 153 -4.45 17.41 -4.37
C LEU A 153 -4.26 17.23 -5.89
N GLY A 154 -4.57 16.05 -6.45
CA GLY A 154 -4.47 15.78 -7.88
C GLY A 154 -3.14 15.15 -8.31
N VAL A 155 -2.34 14.65 -7.36
CA VAL A 155 -1.16 13.83 -7.67
C VAL A 155 -1.64 12.45 -8.12
N SER A 156 -1.05 11.93 -9.20
CA SER A 156 -1.39 10.59 -9.70
C SER A 156 -0.92 9.53 -8.70
N PRO A 157 -1.76 8.54 -8.32
CA PRO A 157 -1.36 7.43 -7.44
C PRO A 157 -0.09 6.70 -7.89
N ARG A 158 0.16 6.62 -9.21
CA ARG A 158 1.36 5.97 -9.78
C ARG A 158 2.68 6.65 -9.41
N ASN A 159 2.61 7.93 -9.03
CA ASN A 159 3.78 8.70 -8.62
C ASN A 159 3.89 8.78 -7.09
N ILE A 160 2.98 8.16 -6.34
CA ILE A 160 2.97 8.22 -4.88
C ILE A 160 3.56 6.92 -4.34
N HIS A 161 4.64 7.04 -3.58
CA HIS A 161 5.26 5.92 -2.88
C HIS A 161 5.02 6.08 -1.38
N VAL A 162 4.40 5.08 -0.75
CA VAL A 162 4.17 5.08 0.70
C VAL A 162 5.36 4.42 1.39
N LEU A 163 6.17 5.25 2.02
CA LEU A 163 7.30 4.87 2.84
C LEU A 163 6.82 4.55 4.25
N ASN A 164 6.36 3.32 4.48
CA ASN A 164 6.08 2.87 5.84
C ASN A 164 7.39 2.81 6.63
N LEU A 165 7.51 3.66 7.64
CA LEU A 165 8.76 3.78 8.39
C LEU A 165 8.95 2.58 9.31
N GLY A 166 10.14 2.01 9.23
CA GLY A 166 10.57 0.89 10.04
C GLY A 166 10.79 1.27 11.50
N VAL A 167 10.72 0.26 12.36
CA VAL A 167 11.18 0.33 13.74
C VAL A 167 12.42 -0.55 13.88
N ASP A 168 13.38 -0.11 14.70
CA ASP A 168 14.62 -0.86 14.91
C ASP A 168 14.29 -2.25 15.49
N LEU A 169 14.91 -3.27 14.89
CA LEU A 169 14.74 -4.67 15.26
C LEU A 169 15.74 -5.12 16.32
N GLU A 170 16.59 -4.23 16.83
CA GLU A 170 17.69 -4.59 17.71
C GLU A 170 17.18 -5.33 18.94
N ASP A 171 17.38 -6.64 18.89
CA ASP A 171 17.62 -7.58 19.99
C ASP A 171 17.10 -7.11 21.35
N LEU A 172 15.77 -6.98 21.44
CA LEU A 172 15.08 -7.12 22.70
C LEU A 172 15.10 -8.63 23.03
N GLU A 173 16.29 -9.14 23.35
CA GLU A 173 16.55 -10.54 23.75
C GLU A 173 15.75 -10.95 24.99
N LYS A 174 15.16 -9.98 25.69
CA LYS A 174 14.35 -10.20 26.88
C LYS A 174 12.90 -10.42 26.51
N ASP A 175 12.33 -11.50 27.03
CA ASP A 175 10.89 -11.67 27.10
C ASP A 175 10.29 -10.44 27.83
N PRO A 176 9.26 -9.81 27.24
CA PRO A 176 8.70 -8.57 27.76
C PRO A 176 7.94 -8.83 29.07
N GLU A 177 8.54 -8.53 30.22
CA GLU A 177 7.82 -8.50 31.49
C GLU A 177 7.11 -7.16 31.67
N LYS A 178 5.77 -7.20 31.65
CA LYS A 178 4.93 -6.05 32.01
C LYS A 178 5.07 -5.75 33.49
N SER A 179 5.02 -4.47 33.85
CA SER A 179 5.01 -4.05 35.25
C SER A 179 3.84 -4.69 36.01
N VAL A 180 4.06 -5.06 37.27
CA VAL A 180 3.00 -5.62 38.14
C VAL A 180 1.94 -4.56 38.43
N ASP A 181 2.36 -3.33 38.66
CA ASP A 181 1.47 -2.18 38.87
C ASP A 181 1.13 -1.49 37.54
N PRO A 182 0.00 -0.77 37.45
CA PRO A 182 -0.35 -0.03 36.24
C PRO A 182 0.74 0.98 35.86
N LEU A 183 1.31 0.80 34.67
CA LEU A 183 2.32 1.69 34.11
C LEU A 183 1.87 2.17 32.73
N PHE A 184 1.68 3.49 32.60
CA PHE A 184 1.32 4.14 31.35
C PHE A 184 2.48 5.00 30.89
N ILE A 185 2.71 5.04 29.59
CA ILE A 185 3.78 5.86 29.02
C ILE A 185 3.25 6.76 27.92
N SER A 186 3.89 7.92 27.76
CA SER A 186 3.73 8.78 26.60
C SER A 186 5.10 9.20 26.12
N VAL A 187 5.40 9.05 24.83
CA VAL A 187 6.74 9.29 24.31
C VAL A 187 6.68 10.21 23.09
N GLY A 188 7.47 11.28 23.10
CA GLY A 188 7.56 12.21 21.98
C GLY A 188 8.03 13.61 22.37
N ARG A 189 8.14 14.50 21.38
CA ARG A 189 8.55 15.90 21.59
C ARG A 189 7.50 16.64 22.43
N LEU A 190 7.91 17.34 23.49
CA LEU A 190 7.02 18.15 24.33
C LEU A 190 6.68 19.47 23.62
N ALA A 191 5.71 19.39 22.71
CA ALA A 191 5.23 20.50 21.89
C ALA A 191 3.70 20.57 21.93
N LEU A 192 3.15 21.75 21.66
CA LEU A 192 1.71 22.03 21.74
C LEU A 192 0.84 21.04 20.94
N ASN A 193 1.30 20.63 19.76
CA ASN A 193 0.55 19.70 18.91
C ASN A 193 0.49 18.26 19.46
N LYS A 194 1.35 17.88 20.41
CA LYS A 194 1.31 16.58 21.08
C LYS A 194 0.29 16.52 22.22
N ARG A 195 -0.26 17.68 22.64
CA ARG A 195 -1.30 17.80 23.66
C ARG A 195 -1.00 17.01 24.93
N ILE A 196 0.21 17.17 25.45
CA ILE A 196 0.60 16.58 26.74
C ILE A 196 -0.13 17.28 27.90
N ASP A 197 -0.52 18.54 27.72
CA ASP A 197 -1.47 19.24 28.59
C ASP A 197 -2.76 18.44 28.79
N LEU A 198 -3.37 17.99 27.69
CA LEU A 198 -4.60 17.19 27.72
C LEU A 198 -4.37 15.82 28.33
N LEU A 199 -3.21 15.20 28.07
CA LEU A 199 -2.83 13.93 28.70
C LEU A 199 -2.83 14.05 30.23
N LEU A 200 -2.27 15.15 30.76
CA LEU A 200 -2.26 15.41 32.20
C LEU A 200 -3.68 15.64 32.74
N ASP A 201 -4.52 16.39 32.01
CA ASP A 201 -5.91 16.61 32.39
C ASP A 201 -6.70 15.30 32.46
N MET A 202 -6.50 14.41 31.48
CA MET A 202 -7.06 13.05 31.49
C MET A 202 -6.49 12.19 32.62
N TRP A 203 -5.19 12.31 32.91
CA TRP A 203 -4.57 11.58 34.03
C TRP A 203 -5.16 11.98 35.38
N ALA A 204 -5.48 13.26 35.58
CA ALA A 204 -6.14 13.73 36.80
C ALA A 204 -7.51 13.05 37.05
N GLU A 205 -8.20 12.64 35.97
CA GLU A 205 -9.47 11.90 36.04
C GLU A 205 -9.25 10.38 36.18
N VAL A 206 -8.30 9.83 35.41
CA VAL A 206 -8.07 8.38 35.27
C VAL A 206 -7.25 7.83 36.43
N GLY A 207 -6.15 8.51 36.80
CA GLY A 207 -5.18 8.07 37.80
C GLY A 207 -5.80 7.69 39.16
N PRO A 208 -6.73 8.49 39.73
CA PRO A 208 -7.41 8.13 40.98
C PRO A 208 -8.24 6.85 40.93
N GLN A 209 -8.71 6.43 39.75
CA GLN A 209 -9.57 5.25 39.58
C GLN A 209 -8.78 3.97 39.40
N ILE A 210 -7.61 4.04 38.74
CA ILE A 210 -6.82 2.85 38.37
C ILE A 210 -5.51 2.73 39.14
N GLY A 211 -5.04 3.82 39.76
CA GLY A 211 -3.72 3.88 40.41
C GLY A 211 -2.55 3.80 39.42
N GLY A 212 -1.36 3.55 39.96
CA GLY A 212 -0.14 3.36 39.16
C GLY A 212 0.58 4.66 38.77
N ARG A 213 1.32 4.60 37.66
CA ARG A 213 2.21 5.68 37.20
C ARG A 213 2.00 6.04 35.73
N LEU A 214 2.19 7.32 35.42
CA LEU A 214 2.26 7.85 34.06
C LEU A 214 3.64 8.45 33.82
N LEU A 215 4.43 7.84 32.93
CA LEU A 215 5.76 8.35 32.57
C LEU A 215 5.72 9.05 31.21
N ILE A 216 6.14 10.31 31.19
CA ILE A 216 6.21 11.13 29.98
C ILE A 216 7.68 11.27 29.58
N ILE A 217 8.02 10.69 28.43
CA ILE A 217 9.38 10.59 27.90
C ILE A 217 9.52 11.55 26.71
N GLY A 218 10.50 12.44 26.80
CA GLY A 218 10.85 13.36 25.73
C GLY A 218 11.15 14.76 26.23
N ASP A 219 11.50 15.63 25.28
CA ASP A 219 11.90 17.00 25.55
C ASP A 219 11.26 17.95 24.54
N GLY A 220 11.24 19.25 24.82
CA GLY A 220 10.71 20.26 23.92
C GLY A 220 10.36 21.57 24.62
N PRO A 221 9.86 22.55 23.85
CA PRO A 221 9.56 23.89 24.36
C PRO A 221 8.59 23.91 25.55
N GLU A 222 7.70 22.92 25.65
CA GLU A 222 6.69 22.85 26.72
C GLU A 222 7.21 22.18 28.00
N ARG A 223 8.46 21.68 28.03
CA ARG A 223 8.99 20.88 29.15
C ARG A 223 8.85 21.58 30.50
N GLU A 224 9.37 22.80 30.62
CA GLU A 224 9.37 23.54 31.90
C GLU A 224 7.94 23.75 32.42
N ARG A 225 7.02 24.16 31.53
CA ARG A 225 5.61 24.38 31.85
C ARG A 225 4.94 23.11 32.34
N LEU A 226 5.14 21.99 31.64
CA LEU A 226 4.51 20.71 31.98
C LEU A 226 5.10 20.11 33.27
N THR A 227 6.41 20.25 33.50
CA THR A 227 7.05 19.81 34.75
C THR A 227 6.56 20.62 35.95
N ALA A 228 6.35 21.92 35.80
CA ALA A 228 5.75 22.74 36.86
C ALA A 228 4.33 22.24 37.20
N ARG A 229 3.49 21.96 36.20
CA ARG A 229 2.15 21.39 36.42
C ARG A 229 2.18 20.08 37.22
N VAL A 230 2.99 19.11 36.78
CA VAL A 230 3.11 17.81 37.45
C VAL A 230 3.56 17.94 38.91
N ARG A 231 4.44 18.91 39.21
CA ARG A 231 4.92 19.18 40.57
C ARG A 231 3.87 19.88 41.44
N ASP A 232 3.16 20.86 40.88
CA ASP A 232 2.36 21.82 41.65
C ASP A 232 0.88 21.40 41.76
N GLU A 233 0.38 20.52 40.89
CA GLU A 233 -1.02 20.04 40.89
C GLU A 233 -1.15 18.68 41.61
N PRO A 234 -1.78 18.60 42.80
CA PRO A 234 -1.92 17.35 43.54
C PRO A 234 -2.71 16.27 42.81
N ALA A 235 -3.59 16.67 41.88
CA ALA A 235 -4.38 15.75 41.06
C ALA A 235 -3.51 14.94 40.07
N LEU A 236 -2.28 15.40 39.77
CA LEU A 236 -1.34 14.74 38.87
C LEU A 236 -0.41 13.75 39.58
N ARG A 237 -0.72 13.38 40.83
CA ARG A 237 0.07 12.39 41.58
C ARG A 237 0.25 11.11 40.75
N GLY A 238 1.50 10.64 40.68
CA GLY A 238 1.88 9.46 39.89
C GLY A 238 2.30 9.76 38.45
N ALA A 239 2.14 11.00 37.97
CA ALA A 239 2.75 11.44 36.71
C ALA A 239 4.20 11.90 36.92
N GLU A 240 5.07 11.61 35.96
CA GLU A 240 6.48 12.02 35.97
C GLU A 240 6.95 12.36 34.55
N ILE A 241 7.72 13.45 34.40
CA ILE A 241 8.35 13.83 33.13
C ILE A 241 9.85 13.50 33.23
N LEU A 242 10.27 12.51 32.45
CA LEU A 242 11.64 11.97 32.50
C LEU A 242 12.64 12.77 31.66
N GLY A 243 12.17 13.58 30.71
CA GLY A 243 13.05 14.20 29.73
C GLY A 243 13.47 13.22 28.63
N ARG A 244 14.57 13.54 27.93
CA ARG A 244 15.16 12.64 26.92
C ARG A 244 15.88 11.48 27.63
N VAL A 245 15.57 10.26 27.23
CA VAL A 245 16.21 9.02 27.72
C VAL A 245 16.95 8.32 26.56
N SER A 246 17.81 7.36 26.88
CA SER A 246 18.50 6.55 25.87
C SER A 246 17.53 5.63 25.12
N ALA A 247 17.93 5.11 23.96
CA ALA A 247 17.09 4.20 23.17
C ALA A 247 16.76 2.91 23.95
N GLU A 248 17.75 2.38 24.67
CA GLU A 248 17.64 1.18 25.50
C GLU A 248 16.66 1.43 26.64
N ARG A 249 16.80 2.56 27.36
CA ARG A 249 15.88 2.90 28.46
C ARG A 249 14.46 3.15 27.96
N LYS A 250 14.31 3.74 26.76
CA LYS A 250 13.00 3.90 26.12
C LYS A 250 12.36 2.53 25.86
N ALA A 251 13.11 1.58 25.31
CA ALA A 251 12.61 0.24 25.02
C ALA A 251 12.25 -0.54 26.31
N GLU A 252 13.07 -0.46 27.36
CA GLU A 252 12.77 -1.03 28.67
C GLU A 252 11.42 -0.51 29.21
N LEU A 253 11.25 0.82 29.22
CA LEU A 253 10.00 1.44 29.69
C LEU A 253 8.80 1.06 28.82
N MET A 254 9.00 0.92 27.50
CA MET A 254 7.95 0.42 26.60
C MET A 254 7.60 -1.04 26.90
N HIS A 255 8.55 -1.90 27.24
CA HIS A 255 8.28 -3.27 27.65
C HIS A 255 7.53 -3.37 28.97
N GLU A 256 7.92 -2.57 29.96
CA GLU A 256 7.27 -2.55 31.27
C GLU A 256 5.83 -1.97 31.19
N ALA A 257 5.57 -1.06 30.26
CA ALA A 257 4.30 -0.36 30.16
C ALA A 257 3.12 -1.26 29.78
N TRP A 258 1.97 -0.98 30.41
CA TRP A 258 0.67 -1.57 30.04
C TRP A 258 0.10 -0.95 28.78
N LEU A 259 0.23 0.37 28.63
CA LEU A 259 -0.28 1.12 27.47
C LEU A 259 0.65 2.29 27.11
N LEU A 260 0.80 2.51 25.81
CA LEU A 260 1.21 3.80 25.28
C LEU A 260 -0.03 4.70 25.12
N VAL A 261 0.02 5.89 25.72
CA VAL A 261 -1.05 6.89 25.66
C VAL A 261 -0.60 8.05 24.79
N HIS A 262 -1.24 8.18 23.64
CA HIS A 262 -0.82 9.08 22.57
C HIS A 262 -1.91 10.12 22.24
N THR A 263 -1.80 11.30 22.84
CA THR A 263 -2.82 12.37 22.77
C THR A 263 -2.60 13.38 21.64
N ALA A 264 -1.67 13.13 20.71
CA ALA A 264 -1.37 14.09 19.66
C ALA A 264 -2.58 14.41 18.77
N GLU A 265 -2.76 15.68 18.42
CA GLU A 265 -3.83 16.12 17.51
C GLU A 265 -3.58 15.66 16.07
N ARG A 266 -2.30 15.46 15.72
CA ARG A 266 -1.85 14.99 14.40
C ARG A 266 -0.50 14.31 14.54
N GLU A 267 -0.31 13.27 13.74
CA GLU A 267 0.99 12.67 13.49
C GLU A 267 1.26 12.50 12.01
N GLY A 268 2.53 12.39 11.66
CA GLY A 268 2.94 12.01 10.30
C GLY A 268 2.73 10.51 10.08
N TRP A 269 3.33 9.72 10.95
CA TRP A 269 3.25 8.27 10.95
C TRP A 269 2.98 7.68 12.35
N GLY A 270 3.54 8.30 13.40
CA GLY A 270 3.42 7.75 14.76
C GLY A 270 4.42 6.62 15.01
N LEU A 271 5.70 6.82 14.65
CA LEU A 271 6.80 5.86 14.90
C LEU A 271 6.75 5.23 16.30
N VAL A 272 6.56 6.07 17.31
CA VAL A 272 6.45 5.66 18.71
C VAL A 272 5.36 4.61 18.98
N ILE A 273 4.26 4.64 18.23
CA ILE A 273 3.17 3.66 18.36
C ILE A 273 3.65 2.29 17.88
N LEU A 274 4.42 2.26 16.79
CA LEU A 274 5.01 1.02 16.28
C LEU A 274 6.15 0.52 17.17
N GLU A 275 6.96 1.41 17.75
CA GLU A 275 7.98 1.06 18.74
C GLU A 275 7.35 0.40 19.98
N ALA A 276 6.27 1.00 20.51
CA ALA A 276 5.52 0.41 21.61
C ALA A 276 4.86 -0.92 21.21
N ALA A 277 4.31 -1.01 20.01
CA ALA A 277 3.75 -2.25 19.48
C ALA A 277 4.81 -3.37 19.42
N ARG A 278 6.05 -3.06 19.01
CA ARG A 278 7.18 -3.99 19.00
C ARG A 278 7.53 -4.52 20.39
N CYS A 279 7.29 -3.70 21.42
CA CYS A 279 7.46 -4.06 22.83
C CYS A 279 6.23 -4.75 23.45
N SER A 280 5.30 -5.24 22.62
CA SER A 280 4.01 -5.80 23.04
C SER A 280 3.20 -4.83 23.92
N THR A 281 3.25 -3.54 23.60
CA THR A 281 2.50 -2.48 24.31
C THR A 281 1.46 -1.88 23.39
N PRO A 282 0.16 -2.16 23.61
CA PRO A 282 -0.90 -1.60 22.81
C PRO A 282 -1.05 -0.11 23.10
N SER A 283 -1.60 0.61 22.12
CA SER A 283 -1.69 2.07 22.17
C SER A 283 -3.14 2.56 22.19
N ILE A 284 -3.36 3.69 22.87
CA ILE A 284 -4.58 4.48 22.74
C ILE A 284 -4.22 5.81 22.09
N GLY A 285 -4.98 6.19 21.07
CA GLY A 285 -4.79 7.47 20.38
C GLY A 285 -6.09 8.11 19.93
N PHE A 286 -6.03 9.37 19.53
CA PHE A 286 -7.13 9.99 18.81
C PHE A 286 -7.23 9.45 17.38
N ARG A 287 -8.44 9.43 16.82
CA ARG A 287 -8.71 9.06 15.42
C ARG A 287 -8.32 10.20 14.48
N VAL A 288 -7.03 10.48 14.43
CA VAL A 288 -6.41 11.53 13.61
C VAL A 288 -5.43 10.90 12.62
N LYS A 289 -5.00 11.69 11.62
CA LYS A 289 -4.06 11.25 10.57
C LYS A 289 -2.71 10.83 11.18
N GLY A 290 -2.04 9.85 10.58
CA GLY A 290 -0.85 9.21 11.13
C GLY A 290 -1.19 8.20 12.24
N VAL A 291 -1.86 8.66 13.31
CA VAL A 291 -2.23 7.79 14.45
C VAL A 291 -3.17 6.65 14.03
N LYS A 292 -4.17 6.94 13.19
CA LYS A 292 -5.10 5.91 12.67
C LYS A 292 -4.45 4.93 11.68
N ASP A 293 -3.29 5.29 11.11
CA ASP A 293 -2.57 4.44 10.16
C ASP A 293 -1.68 3.44 10.92
N ALA A 294 -1.14 3.87 12.07
CA ALA A 294 -0.40 3.02 13.01
C ALA A 294 -1.32 2.11 13.85
N ILE A 295 -2.46 2.60 14.35
CA ILE A 295 -3.38 1.85 15.21
C ILE A 295 -4.58 1.31 14.43
N LEU A 296 -4.72 -0.02 14.36
CA LEU A 296 -5.94 -0.67 13.88
C LEU A 296 -6.94 -0.76 15.04
N HIS A 297 -7.94 0.12 15.02
CA HIS A 297 -8.95 0.20 16.08
C HIS A 297 -9.58 -1.15 16.43
N GLY A 298 -9.52 -1.51 17.72
CA GLY A 298 -10.07 -2.75 18.25
C GLY A 298 -9.24 -4.00 17.94
N LYS A 299 -8.13 -3.87 17.20
CA LYS A 299 -7.22 -4.97 16.85
C LYS A 299 -5.84 -4.80 17.46
N THR A 300 -5.21 -3.64 17.31
CA THR A 300 -3.84 -3.38 17.84
C THR A 300 -3.82 -2.27 18.90
N GLY A 301 -4.97 -1.67 19.17
CA GLY A 301 -5.14 -0.57 20.10
C GLY A 301 -6.51 0.07 19.95
N LEU A 302 -6.75 1.17 20.64
CA LEU A 302 -8.03 1.91 20.58
C LEU A 302 -7.85 3.31 20.01
N LEU A 303 -8.88 3.77 19.30
CA LEU A 303 -8.92 5.06 18.63
C LEU A 303 -10.18 5.81 19.09
N ALA A 304 -9.99 6.91 19.80
CA ALA A 304 -11.07 7.76 20.31
C ALA A 304 -11.36 8.93 19.36
N LYS A 305 -12.61 9.40 19.34
CA LYS A 305 -13.00 10.57 18.53
C LYS A 305 -12.88 11.88 19.31
N ASP A 306 -13.05 11.81 20.62
CA ASP A 306 -13.11 12.92 21.57
C ASP A 306 -12.48 12.50 22.90
N GLU A 307 -12.37 13.47 23.81
CA GLU A 307 -11.71 13.30 25.11
C GLU A 307 -12.45 12.28 25.99
N ALA A 308 -13.78 12.33 26.02
CA ALA A 308 -14.61 11.40 26.80
C ALA A 308 -14.41 9.94 26.34
N GLY A 309 -14.43 9.70 25.03
CA GLY A 309 -14.15 8.37 24.46
C GLY A 309 -12.72 7.92 24.71
N PHE A 310 -11.77 8.85 24.81
CA PHE A 310 -10.38 8.55 25.13
C PHE A 310 -10.23 8.09 26.57
N THR A 311 -10.77 8.83 27.53
CA THR A 311 -10.80 8.46 28.95
C THR A 311 -11.47 7.09 29.16
N GLN A 312 -12.61 6.85 28.51
CA GLN A 312 -13.30 5.56 28.57
C GLN A 312 -12.46 4.40 28.01
N ALA A 313 -11.78 4.62 26.88
CA ALA A 313 -10.88 3.63 26.30
C ALA A 313 -9.70 3.31 27.24
N TRP A 314 -9.17 4.34 27.92
CA TRP A 314 -8.08 4.18 28.89
C TRP A 314 -8.53 3.38 30.10
N LEU A 315 -9.63 3.77 30.75
CA LEU A 315 -10.19 3.03 31.89
C LEU A 315 -10.52 1.59 31.53
N SER A 316 -11.14 1.37 30.36
CA SER A 316 -11.49 0.03 29.89
C SER A 316 -10.25 -0.85 29.71
N LEU A 317 -9.19 -0.35 29.08
CA LEU A 317 -7.99 -1.16 28.89
C LEU A 317 -7.21 -1.31 30.19
N ALA A 318 -7.15 -0.31 31.06
CA ALA A 318 -6.49 -0.45 32.36
C ALA A 318 -7.13 -1.55 33.22
N GLY A 319 -8.46 -1.72 33.16
CA GLY A 319 -9.19 -2.73 33.92
C GLY A 319 -9.21 -4.15 33.31
N ASP A 320 -8.88 -4.32 32.04
CA ASP A 320 -9.06 -5.58 31.31
C ASP A 320 -7.73 -6.15 30.79
N THR A 321 -7.10 -7.00 31.61
CA THR A 321 -5.79 -7.60 31.29
C THR A 321 -5.85 -8.52 30.07
N GLU A 322 -6.92 -9.29 29.90
CA GLU A 322 -7.04 -10.21 28.76
C GLU A 322 -7.12 -9.43 27.46
N ARG A 323 -7.98 -8.41 27.42
CA ARG A 323 -8.12 -7.56 26.23
C ARG A 323 -6.84 -6.79 25.92
N ARG A 324 -6.12 -6.28 26.94
CA ARG A 324 -4.79 -5.67 26.72
C ARG A 324 -3.83 -6.67 26.06
N SER A 325 -3.73 -7.89 26.59
CA SER A 325 -2.82 -8.92 26.06
C SER A 325 -3.17 -9.31 24.62
N GLN A 326 -4.46 -9.41 24.28
CA GLN A 326 -4.90 -9.68 22.90
C GLN A 326 -4.49 -8.56 21.94
N LEU A 327 -4.73 -7.30 22.31
CA LEU A 327 -4.34 -6.15 21.49
C LEU A 327 -2.81 -6.03 21.38
N ALA A 328 -2.09 -6.31 22.46
CA ALA A 328 -0.63 -6.31 22.52
C ALA A 328 -0.02 -7.30 21.52
N ALA A 329 -0.47 -8.56 21.54
CA ALA A 329 0.02 -9.59 20.63
C ALA A 329 -0.27 -9.26 19.16
N ALA A 330 -1.46 -8.73 18.86
CA ALA A 330 -1.80 -8.31 17.51
C ALA A 330 -1.00 -7.07 17.06
N ALA A 331 -0.72 -6.14 17.97
CA ALA A 331 0.12 -4.96 17.70
C ALA A 331 1.56 -5.38 17.40
N GLU A 332 2.13 -6.28 18.21
CA GLU A 332 3.47 -6.82 18.01
C GLU A 332 3.57 -7.53 16.66
N LEU A 333 2.62 -8.43 16.35
CA LEU A 333 2.62 -9.14 15.07
C LEU A 333 2.57 -8.18 13.88
N ARG A 334 1.71 -7.15 13.94
CA ARG A 334 1.63 -6.11 12.90
C ARG A 334 2.93 -5.31 12.81
N SER A 335 3.58 -5.01 13.93
CA SER A 335 4.81 -4.21 13.95
C SER A 335 5.96 -4.88 13.17
N ARG A 336 5.95 -6.22 13.05
CA ARG A 336 6.96 -7.00 12.30
C ARG A 336 7.01 -6.68 10.81
N ASP A 337 5.91 -6.18 10.24
CA ASP A 337 5.87 -5.78 8.82
C ASP A 337 6.59 -4.45 8.55
N PHE A 338 6.95 -3.71 9.61
CA PHE A 338 7.54 -2.37 9.55
C PHE A 338 9.03 -2.42 9.90
N THR A 339 9.85 -2.79 8.93
CA THR A 339 11.30 -2.86 9.07
C THR A 339 12.00 -1.76 8.29
N TRP A 340 13.14 -1.28 8.79
CA TRP A 340 13.96 -0.31 8.06
C TRP A 340 14.44 -0.86 6.72
N GLN A 341 14.71 -2.16 6.65
CA GLN A 341 15.02 -2.84 5.39
C GLN A 341 13.94 -2.56 4.33
N ARG A 342 12.67 -2.79 4.66
CA ARG A 342 11.53 -2.54 3.76
C ARG A 342 11.37 -1.05 3.43
N THR A 343 11.53 -0.18 4.42
CA THR A 343 11.54 1.27 4.23
C THR A 343 12.57 1.67 3.17
N ILE A 344 13.80 1.17 3.29
CA ILE A 344 14.87 1.51 2.36
C ILE A 344 14.64 0.90 0.98
N ASP A 345 14.13 -0.33 0.90
CA ASP A 345 13.78 -0.97 -0.38
C ASP A 345 12.78 -0.10 -1.16
N THR A 346 11.68 0.31 -0.52
CA THR A 346 10.69 1.21 -1.14
C THR A 346 11.26 2.59 -1.48
N PHE A 347 12.18 3.12 -0.66
CA PHE A 347 12.84 4.38 -0.96
C PHE A 347 13.77 4.29 -2.18
N VAL A 348 14.54 3.20 -2.27
CA VAL A 348 15.42 2.92 -3.42
C VAL A 348 14.60 2.75 -4.69
N GLU A 349 13.48 2.04 -4.65
CA GLU A 349 12.55 1.93 -5.78
C GLU A 349 12.09 3.33 -6.28
N ALA A 350 11.75 4.25 -5.37
CA ALA A 350 11.38 5.61 -5.74
C ALA A 350 12.55 6.40 -6.37
N VAL A 351 13.77 6.20 -5.86
CA VAL A 351 15.00 6.79 -6.40
C VAL A 351 15.34 6.24 -7.78
N GLU A 352 15.19 4.94 -8.01
CA GLU A 352 15.41 4.28 -9.30
C GLU A 352 14.34 4.67 -10.32
N ALA A 353 13.07 4.79 -9.89
CA ALA A 353 11.98 5.32 -10.69
C ALA A 353 12.23 6.77 -11.14
N ALA A 354 12.91 7.58 -10.33
CA ALA A 354 13.37 8.92 -10.74
C ALA A 354 14.57 8.87 -11.69
N GLY A 355 15.52 7.95 -11.42
CA GLY A 355 16.79 7.76 -12.14
C GLY A 355 16.63 7.32 -13.59
N THR A 356 15.63 6.48 -13.82
CA THR A 356 15.11 6.21 -15.14
C THR A 356 14.35 7.45 -15.60
N LYS A 357 14.94 8.28 -16.50
CA LYS A 357 14.19 9.29 -17.27
C LYS A 357 12.87 8.64 -17.64
N THR A 358 11.76 9.07 -17.03
CA THR A 358 10.41 8.49 -17.17
C THR A 358 10.46 7.30 -18.12
N VAL A 359 10.74 6.11 -17.59
CA VAL A 359 10.07 4.97 -18.20
C VAL A 359 8.63 5.35 -18.00
N HIS A 360 8.05 5.97 -19.03
CA HIS A 360 6.63 6.08 -19.25
C HIS A 360 6.08 4.80 -18.67
N ASP A 361 5.33 4.90 -17.59
CA ASP A 361 4.71 3.72 -17.03
C ASP A 361 3.94 3.05 -18.17
N PRO A 362 4.39 1.89 -18.68
CA PRO A 362 3.68 1.24 -19.76
C PRO A 362 2.35 0.68 -19.25
N LEU A 363 2.11 0.65 -17.92
CA LEU A 363 0.93 0.10 -17.29
C LEU A 363 -0.36 0.91 -17.45
N ALA A 364 -0.32 2.21 -17.76
CA ALA A 364 -1.54 3.00 -17.76
C ALA A 364 -1.64 4.09 -18.82
N ASP A 365 -0.60 4.32 -19.64
CA ASP A 365 -0.70 5.24 -20.77
C ASP A 365 -1.07 4.48 -22.05
N GLY A 366 -2.38 4.38 -22.25
CA GLY A 366 -2.96 3.98 -23.51
C GLY A 366 -4.46 4.27 -23.53
N PRO A 367 -5.05 4.42 -24.72
CA PRO A 367 -6.48 4.71 -24.85
C PRO A 367 -7.33 3.69 -24.07
N SER A 368 -8.19 4.14 -23.16
CA SER A 368 -8.94 3.27 -22.26
C SER A 368 -10.29 2.79 -22.81
N LYS A 369 -10.72 3.32 -23.97
CA LYS A 369 -12.02 3.01 -24.58
C LYS A 369 -11.95 3.00 -26.11
N GLY A 370 -12.97 2.39 -26.72
CA GLY A 370 -13.21 2.46 -28.15
C GLY A 370 -12.16 1.74 -29.01
N ILE A 371 -12.05 2.18 -30.27
CA ILE A 371 -11.15 1.57 -31.26
C ILE A 371 -9.68 1.75 -30.88
N ALA A 372 -9.34 2.91 -30.33
CA ALA A 372 -7.97 3.22 -29.93
C ALA A 372 -7.44 2.22 -28.88
N ARG A 373 -8.26 1.83 -27.89
CA ARG A 373 -7.94 0.75 -26.92
C ARG A 373 -7.57 -0.56 -27.62
N SER A 374 -8.41 -0.99 -28.55
CA SER A 374 -8.21 -2.28 -29.25
C SER A 374 -7.01 -2.27 -30.19
N VAL A 375 -6.77 -1.17 -30.89
CA VAL A 375 -5.56 -0.99 -31.70
C VAL A 375 -4.32 -1.04 -30.81
N HIS A 376 -4.37 -0.42 -29.63
CA HIS A 376 -3.27 -0.44 -28.68
C HIS A 376 -3.01 -1.84 -28.12
N LEU A 377 -4.05 -2.55 -27.67
CA LEU A 377 -3.95 -3.95 -27.22
C LEU A 377 -3.37 -4.86 -28.31
N PHE A 378 -3.84 -4.71 -29.55
CA PHE A 378 -3.34 -5.51 -30.67
C PHE A 378 -1.87 -5.20 -30.99
N SER A 379 -1.48 -3.93 -30.91
CA SER A 379 -0.09 -3.49 -31.09
C SER A 379 0.83 -4.10 -30.03
N LEU A 380 0.41 -4.10 -28.77
CA LEU A 380 1.18 -4.68 -27.66
C LEU A 380 1.23 -6.21 -27.75
N PHE A 381 0.12 -6.87 -28.05
CA PHE A 381 0.07 -8.32 -28.23
C PHE A 381 1.04 -8.81 -29.31
N ARG A 382 1.17 -8.08 -30.44
CA ARG A 382 2.14 -8.42 -31.49
C ARG A 382 3.60 -8.40 -31.02
N LYS A 383 3.89 -7.74 -29.89
CA LYS A 383 5.21 -7.62 -29.28
C LYS A 383 5.35 -8.43 -27.99
N GLU A 384 4.36 -9.24 -27.62
CA GLU A 384 4.33 -9.97 -26.35
C GLU A 384 5.62 -10.79 -26.11
N THR A 385 6.15 -11.45 -27.13
CA THR A 385 7.40 -12.25 -26.99
C THR A 385 8.64 -11.40 -26.77
N GLN A 386 8.63 -10.12 -27.14
CA GLN A 386 9.77 -9.19 -27.02
C GLN A 386 9.68 -8.30 -25.77
N GLU A 387 8.46 -7.87 -25.41
CA GLU A 387 8.14 -6.98 -24.29
C GLU A 387 6.93 -7.54 -23.49
N PRO A 388 7.04 -8.72 -22.85
CA PRO A 388 5.90 -9.39 -22.21
C PRO A 388 5.30 -8.54 -21.09
N ASP A 389 6.15 -8.00 -20.23
CA ASP A 389 5.74 -7.21 -19.05
C ASP A 389 4.81 -6.07 -19.48
N ARG A 390 5.17 -5.30 -20.50
CA ARG A 390 4.39 -4.18 -21.02
C ARG A 390 2.98 -4.57 -21.47
N PHE A 391 2.83 -5.72 -22.13
CA PHE A 391 1.52 -6.21 -22.56
C PHE A 391 0.66 -6.62 -21.36
N TYR A 392 1.19 -7.48 -20.47
CA TYR A 392 0.45 -8.02 -19.33
C TYR A 392 0.07 -6.94 -18.32
N HIS A 393 0.95 -5.96 -18.15
CA HIS A 393 0.70 -4.77 -17.37
C HIS A 393 -0.51 -3.96 -17.89
N TYR A 394 -0.49 -3.52 -19.16
CA TYR A 394 -1.62 -2.78 -19.73
C TYR A 394 -2.93 -3.61 -19.69
N LEU A 395 -2.82 -4.92 -19.95
CA LEU A 395 -3.93 -5.86 -19.89
C LEU A 395 -4.53 -5.97 -18.48
N ALA A 396 -3.69 -5.98 -17.45
CA ALA A 396 -4.12 -5.98 -16.05
C ALA A 396 -4.88 -4.70 -15.71
N ALA A 397 -4.33 -3.52 -16.02
CA ALA A 397 -5.01 -2.24 -15.80
C ALA A 397 -6.36 -2.16 -16.54
N ASP A 398 -6.44 -2.73 -17.74
CA ASP A 398 -7.67 -2.82 -18.50
C ASP A 398 -8.72 -3.75 -17.86
N THR A 399 -8.29 -4.88 -17.32
CA THR A 399 -9.12 -5.78 -16.51
C THR A 399 -9.66 -5.07 -15.27
N ILE A 400 -8.82 -4.34 -14.52
CA ILE A 400 -9.25 -3.62 -13.30
C ILE A 400 -10.33 -2.60 -13.63
N ARG A 401 -10.12 -1.76 -14.66
CA ARG A 401 -11.14 -0.82 -15.13
C ARG A 401 -12.46 -1.50 -15.50
N SER A 402 -12.41 -2.75 -15.96
CA SER A 402 -13.62 -3.51 -16.23
C SER A 402 -14.30 -3.99 -14.95
N ILE A 403 -13.54 -4.46 -13.96
CA ILE A 403 -14.05 -4.94 -12.66
C ILE A 403 -14.68 -3.79 -11.87
N GLU A 404 -14.01 -2.64 -11.79
CA GLU A 404 -14.45 -1.45 -11.03
C GLU A 404 -15.77 -0.86 -11.53
N ARG A 405 -16.20 -1.18 -12.76
CA ARG A 405 -17.55 -0.82 -13.25
C ARG A 405 -18.67 -1.56 -12.55
N HIS A 406 -18.36 -2.66 -11.87
CA HIS A 406 -19.34 -3.58 -11.29
C HIS A 406 -19.17 -3.78 -9.77
N ALA A 407 -17.97 -3.56 -9.22
CA ALA A 407 -17.73 -3.61 -7.78
C ALA A 407 -16.60 -2.67 -7.35
N ASP A 408 -16.74 -2.08 -6.16
CA ASP A 408 -15.62 -1.51 -5.42
C ASP A 408 -14.76 -2.64 -4.87
N VAL A 409 -13.45 -2.53 -5.08
CA VAL A 409 -12.45 -3.54 -4.69
C VAL A 409 -11.66 -3.13 -3.44
N ARG A 410 -11.75 -1.86 -3.02
CA ARG A 410 -10.96 -1.32 -1.90
C ARG A 410 -11.26 -2.01 -0.58
N GLY A 411 -10.23 -2.48 0.10
CA GLY A 411 -10.30 -3.16 1.39
C GLY A 411 -11.01 -4.52 1.35
N SER A 412 -11.30 -5.04 0.15
CA SER A 412 -12.01 -6.30 -0.04
C SER A 412 -11.06 -7.45 -0.37
N LEU A 413 -11.40 -8.67 0.06
CA LEU A 413 -10.66 -9.86 -0.33
C LEU A 413 -10.94 -10.19 -1.80
N THR A 414 -9.89 -10.27 -2.60
CA THR A 414 -9.97 -10.61 -4.03
C THR A 414 -9.05 -11.78 -4.35
N LEU A 415 -9.45 -12.62 -5.30
CA LEU A 415 -8.68 -13.78 -5.72
C LEU A 415 -8.30 -13.66 -7.20
N ASP A 416 -7.03 -13.88 -7.51
CA ASP A 416 -6.51 -14.00 -8.88
C ASP A 416 -6.17 -15.47 -9.17
N VAL A 417 -7.13 -16.19 -9.76
CA VAL A 417 -7.05 -17.63 -10.03
C VAL A 417 -6.36 -17.85 -11.37
N GLY A 418 -5.25 -18.61 -11.35
CA GLY A 418 -4.31 -18.74 -12.46
C GLY A 418 -3.55 -17.45 -12.74
N GLY A 419 -3.24 -16.68 -11.69
CA GLY A 419 -2.59 -15.38 -11.82
C GLY A 419 -1.15 -15.43 -12.33
N GLY A 420 -0.53 -16.61 -12.38
CA GLY A 420 0.86 -16.81 -12.81
C GLY A 420 1.81 -15.80 -12.14
N PRO A 421 2.48 -14.93 -12.92
CA PRO A 421 3.43 -13.92 -12.40
C PRO A 421 2.77 -12.75 -11.63
N GLY A 422 1.45 -12.73 -11.47
CA GLY A 422 0.76 -11.85 -10.53
C GLY A 422 0.45 -10.43 -11.01
N TYR A 423 0.47 -10.16 -12.32
CA TYR A 423 0.17 -8.82 -12.88
C TYR A 423 -1.20 -8.27 -12.48
N VAL A 424 -2.24 -9.11 -12.51
CA VAL A 424 -3.61 -8.69 -12.14
C VAL A 424 -3.74 -8.54 -10.64
N ALA A 425 -3.15 -9.45 -9.86
CA ALA A 425 -3.09 -9.32 -8.40
C ALA A 425 -2.37 -8.04 -7.95
N GLU A 426 -1.26 -7.67 -8.58
CA GLU A 426 -0.57 -6.40 -8.33
C GLU A 426 -1.47 -5.21 -8.64
N ALA A 427 -2.14 -5.23 -9.80
CA ALA A 427 -3.08 -4.16 -10.17
C ALA A 427 -4.29 -4.06 -9.22
N LEU A 428 -4.80 -5.18 -8.71
CA LEU A 428 -5.86 -5.22 -7.69
C LEU A 428 -5.35 -4.65 -6.35
N ARG A 429 -4.13 -5.00 -5.92
CA ARG A 429 -3.50 -4.46 -4.70
C ARG A 429 -3.27 -2.95 -4.82
N HIS A 430 -2.81 -2.47 -5.98
CA HIS A 430 -2.71 -1.04 -6.26
C HIS A 430 -4.08 -0.33 -6.27
N ALA A 431 -5.15 -1.02 -6.66
CA ALA A 431 -6.52 -0.52 -6.52
C ALA A 431 -7.04 -0.56 -5.07
N GLY A 432 -6.23 -0.99 -4.11
CA GLY A 432 -6.53 -1.05 -2.68
C GLY A 432 -7.20 -2.34 -2.21
N ALA A 433 -7.23 -3.39 -3.03
CA ALA A 433 -7.77 -4.69 -2.65
C ALA A 433 -6.76 -5.55 -1.87
N ASP A 434 -7.26 -6.43 -1.02
CA ASP A 434 -6.46 -7.52 -0.43
C ASP A 434 -6.49 -8.70 -1.42
N CYS A 435 -5.52 -8.75 -2.34
CA CYS A 435 -5.51 -9.76 -3.41
C CYS A 435 -4.61 -10.96 -3.10
N ILE A 436 -5.16 -12.16 -3.21
CA ILE A 436 -4.45 -13.43 -3.10
C ILE A 436 -4.35 -14.10 -4.47
N VAL A 437 -3.14 -14.46 -4.88
CA VAL A 437 -2.92 -15.23 -6.11
C VAL A 437 -3.13 -16.71 -5.80
N VAL A 438 -3.86 -17.42 -6.65
CA VAL A 438 -4.03 -18.87 -6.55
C VAL A 438 -3.55 -19.50 -7.85
N ASP A 439 -2.52 -20.33 -7.78
CA ASP A 439 -2.00 -21.04 -8.96
C ASP A 439 -1.67 -22.49 -8.65
N TYR A 440 -1.75 -23.36 -9.66
CA TYR A 440 -1.43 -24.78 -9.51
C TYR A 440 0.09 -25.00 -9.45
N SER A 441 0.87 -24.15 -10.13
CA SER A 441 2.33 -24.27 -10.24
C SER A 441 3.05 -23.30 -9.31
N ALA A 442 3.80 -23.84 -8.34
CA ALA A 442 4.70 -23.05 -7.51
C ALA A 442 5.82 -22.35 -8.32
N GLU A 443 6.20 -22.90 -9.49
CA GLU A 443 7.21 -22.31 -10.37
C GLU A 443 6.69 -21.06 -11.10
N GLU A 444 5.42 -21.05 -11.51
CA GLU A 444 4.77 -19.87 -12.13
C GLU A 444 4.59 -18.74 -11.11
N LEU A 445 4.43 -19.07 -9.82
CA LEU A 445 4.41 -18.11 -8.71
C LEU A 445 5.81 -17.52 -8.39
N ALA A 446 6.88 -18.22 -8.76
CA ALA A 446 8.27 -17.81 -8.52
C ALA A 446 8.91 -17.09 -9.72
N LEU A 447 8.31 -17.20 -10.90
CA LEU A 447 8.74 -16.52 -12.12
C LEU A 447 8.61 -15.00 -11.97
N HIS A 448 9.62 -14.27 -12.46
CA HIS A 448 9.76 -12.80 -12.41
C HIS A 448 10.15 -12.13 -11.08
N GLY A 449 10.57 -12.89 -10.05
CA GLY A 449 11.18 -12.30 -8.84
C GLY A 449 10.25 -11.40 -8.01
N ARG A 450 8.94 -11.46 -8.28
CA ARG A 450 7.89 -10.75 -7.53
C ARG A 450 7.54 -11.59 -6.32
N SER A 451 7.74 -11.04 -5.12
CA SER A 451 7.60 -11.74 -3.84
C SER A 451 6.26 -12.51 -3.75
N ALA A 452 6.34 -13.82 -3.56
CA ALA A 452 5.22 -14.74 -3.35
C ALA A 452 4.49 -14.54 -2.00
N THR A 453 4.68 -13.39 -1.35
CA THR A 453 3.93 -13.00 -0.15
C THR A 453 2.45 -12.86 -0.48
N GLY A 454 1.62 -13.77 0.04
CA GLY A 454 0.18 -13.80 -0.19
C GLY A 454 -0.26 -14.59 -1.43
N ALA A 455 0.55 -15.51 -1.95
CA ALA A 455 0.13 -16.49 -2.96
C ALA A 455 -0.18 -17.86 -2.30
N VAL A 456 -1.14 -18.59 -2.86
CA VAL A 456 -1.56 -19.91 -2.39
C VAL A 456 -1.44 -20.89 -3.56
N GLN A 457 -0.68 -21.98 -3.37
CA GLN A 457 -0.72 -23.07 -4.33
C GLN A 457 -2.03 -23.85 -4.16
N GLY A 458 -2.83 -23.99 -5.23
CA GLY A 458 -4.12 -24.66 -5.13
C GLY A 458 -4.73 -25.01 -6.49
N ASP A 459 -5.60 -26.03 -6.49
CA ASP A 459 -6.39 -26.40 -7.67
C ASP A 459 -7.57 -25.43 -7.83
N ALA A 460 -7.71 -24.83 -9.02
CA ALA A 460 -8.83 -23.95 -9.34
C ALA A 460 -10.20 -24.68 -9.29
N GLN A 461 -10.20 -26.01 -9.35
CA GLN A 461 -11.39 -26.87 -9.19
C GLN A 461 -11.69 -27.24 -7.73
N ALA A 462 -10.87 -26.78 -6.77
CA ALA A 462 -11.08 -26.97 -5.33
C ALA A 462 -10.37 -25.85 -4.54
N LEU A 463 -10.96 -24.66 -4.53
CA LEU A 463 -10.34 -23.45 -3.99
C LEU A 463 -10.25 -23.53 -2.44
N PRO A 464 -9.07 -23.29 -1.82
CA PRO A 464 -8.87 -23.42 -0.37
C PRO A 464 -9.42 -22.21 0.43
N PHE A 465 -10.58 -21.70 0.04
CA PHE A 465 -11.23 -20.53 0.61
C PHE A 465 -12.64 -20.86 1.11
N LYS A 466 -13.07 -20.14 2.15
CA LYS A 466 -14.41 -20.30 2.72
C LYS A 466 -15.47 -19.89 1.70
N THR A 467 -16.63 -20.53 1.77
CA THR A 467 -17.80 -20.15 0.96
C THR A 467 -18.16 -18.68 1.21
N GLY A 468 -18.38 -17.92 0.14
CA GLY A 468 -18.81 -16.53 0.21
C GLY A 468 -17.79 -15.57 0.82
N SER A 469 -16.49 -15.85 0.69
CA SER A 469 -15.43 -15.06 1.33
C SER A 469 -14.78 -14.02 0.42
N ALA A 470 -14.88 -14.15 -0.91
CA ALA A 470 -14.18 -13.28 -1.84
C ALA A 470 -15.14 -12.32 -2.56
N ARG A 471 -14.78 -11.03 -2.55
CA ARG A 471 -15.50 -9.95 -3.21
C ARG A 471 -15.35 -10.00 -4.73
N VAL A 472 -14.14 -10.25 -5.20
CA VAL A 472 -13.85 -10.41 -6.63
C VAL A 472 -13.06 -11.67 -6.83
N ILE A 473 -13.47 -12.49 -7.81
CA ILE A 473 -12.65 -13.60 -8.30
C ILE A 473 -12.36 -13.34 -9.77
N HIS A 474 -11.11 -13.00 -10.06
CA HIS A 474 -10.57 -12.94 -11.40
C HIS A 474 -10.03 -14.33 -11.79
N CYS A 475 -10.42 -14.82 -12.96
CA CYS A 475 -9.95 -16.09 -13.50
C CYS A 475 -9.73 -15.91 -15.00
N SER A 476 -8.48 -15.89 -15.45
CA SER A 476 -8.11 -15.62 -16.83
C SER A 476 -7.31 -16.76 -17.40
N ASN A 477 -7.78 -17.32 -18.51
CA ASN A 477 -7.08 -18.37 -19.25
C ASN A 477 -6.74 -19.61 -18.40
N VAL A 478 -7.64 -19.98 -17.47
CA VAL A 478 -7.53 -21.22 -16.68
C VAL A 478 -8.54 -22.26 -17.18
N LEU A 479 -9.66 -21.81 -17.73
CA LEU A 479 -10.81 -22.66 -18.06
C LEU A 479 -10.45 -23.71 -19.12
N GLU A 480 -9.60 -23.34 -20.08
CA GLU A 480 -9.05 -24.22 -21.10
C GLU A 480 -7.88 -25.10 -20.62
N HIS A 481 -7.40 -24.92 -19.40
CA HIS A 481 -6.30 -25.69 -18.79
C HIS A 481 -6.75 -26.71 -17.75
N VAL A 482 -8.04 -26.75 -17.42
CA VAL A 482 -8.60 -27.74 -16.49
C VAL A 482 -9.45 -28.78 -17.21
N PRO A 483 -9.41 -30.06 -16.77
CA PRO A 483 -10.20 -31.12 -17.40
C PRO A 483 -11.70 -30.95 -17.14
N ASN A 484 -12.08 -30.40 -15.99
CA ASN A 484 -13.48 -30.16 -15.62
C ASN A 484 -13.72 -28.69 -15.29
N TRP A 485 -13.91 -27.89 -16.34
CA TRP A 485 -14.22 -26.47 -16.18
C TRP A 485 -15.56 -26.20 -15.46
N HIS A 486 -16.50 -27.15 -15.43
CA HIS A 486 -17.74 -26.98 -14.66
C HIS A 486 -17.44 -26.94 -13.17
N ALA A 487 -16.56 -27.81 -12.68
CA ALA A 487 -16.14 -27.81 -11.27
C ALA A 487 -15.44 -26.50 -10.89
N LEU A 488 -14.58 -25.97 -11.78
CA LEU A 488 -13.96 -24.65 -11.59
C LEU A 488 -15.02 -23.55 -11.44
N LEU A 489 -16.03 -23.51 -12.32
CA LEU A 489 -17.08 -22.47 -12.23
C LEU A 489 -17.95 -22.60 -10.98
N GLU A 490 -18.29 -23.83 -10.56
CA GLU A 490 -19.00 -24.07 -9.30
C GLU A 490 -18.17 -23.62 -8.09
N GLU A 491 -16.86 -23.86 -8.10
CA GLU A 491 -15.97 -23.39 -7.04
C GLU A 491 -15.86 -21.86 -6.98
N ILE A 492 -15.76 -21.19 -8.15
CA ILE A 492 -15.82 -19.73 -8.21
C ILE A 492 -17.12 -19.23 -7.58
N LEU A 493 -18.28 -19.83 -7.91
CA LEU A 493 -19.57 -19.45 -7.33
C LEU A 493 -19.71 -19.76 -5.84
N ARG A 494 -19.06 -20.82 -5.36
CA ARG A 494 -19.01 -21.19 -3.94
C ARG A 494 -18.27 -20.14 -3.14
N VAL A 495 -17.11 -19.68 -3.63
CA VAL A 495 -16.24 -18.74 -2.91
C VAL A 495 -16.71 -17.29 -3.07
N LEU A 496 -17.39 -16.94 -4.16
CA LEU A 496 -17.92 -15.60 -4.40
C LEU A 496 -18.89 -15.15 -3.30
N GLU A 497 -18.69 -13.95 -2.77
CA GLU A 497 -19.64 -13.28 -1.88
C GLU A 497 -21.05 -13.25 -2.48
N PRO A 498 -22.09 -13.72 -1.76
CA PRO A 498 -23.46 -13.68 -2.26
C PRO A 498 -23.95 -12.24 -2.52
N ARG A 499 -24.72 -12.03 -3.60
CA ARG A 499 -25.32 -10.76 -4.05
C ARG A 499 -24.35 -9.69 -4.54
N ALA A 500 -23.19 -9.65 -3.91
CA ALA A 500 -22.31 -8.50 -3.94
C ALA A 500 -20.98 -8.84 -4.62
N GLY A 501 -20.55 -10.11 -4.59
CA GLY A 501 -19.34 -10.56 -5.27
C GLY A 501 -19.45 -10.55 -6.80
N ILE A 502 -18.31 -10.32 -7.48
CA ILE A 502 -18.18 -10.30 -8.93
C ILE A 502 -17.18 -11.37 -9.39
N GLY A 503 -17.60 -12.22 -10.33
CA GLY A 503 -16.73 -13.09 -11.09
C GLY A 503 -16.30 -12.40 -12.39
N TYR A 504 -15.00 -12.34 -12.63
CA TYR A 504 -14.43 -11.93 -13.92
C TYR A 504 -13.74 -13.14 -14.55
N LEU A 505 -14.38 -13.73 -15.56
CA LEU A 505 -13.87 -14.90 -16.25
C LEU A 505 -13.40 -14.50 -17.64
N SER A 506 -12.23 -14.98 -18.05
CA SER A 506 -11.84 -14.96 -19.46
C SER A 506 -11.13 -16.23 -19.90
N PHE A 507 -11.32 -16.62 -21.16
CA PHE A 507 -10.75 -17.85 -21.71
C PHE A 507 -10.64 -17.77 -23.24
N THR A 508 -9.78 -18.59 -23.82
CA THR A 508 -9.58 -18.69 -25.27
C THR A 508 -10.39 -19.87 -25.84
N PRO A 509 -11.44 -19.64 -26.64
CA PRO A 509 -12.20 -20.72 -27.25
C PRO A 509 -11.33 -21.58 -28.17
N TRP A 510 -11.54 -22.89 -28.19
CA TRP A 510 -10.77 -23.84 -29.00
C TRP A 510 -10.79 -23.50 -30.50
N LEU A 511 -11.92 -23.01 -31.00
CA LEU A 511 -12.08 -22.64 -32.42
C LEU A 511 -11.52 -21.25 -32.76
N SER A 512 -10.97 -20.53 -31.78
CA SER A 512 -10.21 -19.32 -32.03
C SER A 512 -8.94 -19.63 -32.83
N PRO A 513 -8.45 -18.70 -33.67
CA PRO A 513 -7.12 -18.81 -34.28
C PRO A 513 -6.00 -19.10 -33.27
N TRP A 514 -6.19 -18.73 -32.01
CA TRP A 514 -5.22 -18.90 -30.92
C TRP A 514 -5.57 -20.02 -29.94
N GLY A 515 -6.66 -20.78 -30.17
CA GLY A 515 -7.13 -21.82 -29.24
C GLY A 515 -6.14 -22.99 -29.05
N GLY A 516 -5.24 -23.21 -30.00
CA GLY A 516 -4.16 -24.19 -29.90
C GLY A 516 -2.91 -23.69 -29.17
N HIS A 517 -2.88 -22.44 -28.70
CA HIS A 517 -1.69 -21.79 -28.16
C HIS A 517 -0.49 -21.94 -29.12
N GLU A 518 0.61 -22.54 -28.67
CA GLU A 518 1.83 -22.76 -29.46
C GLU A 518 1.61 -23.69 -30.68
N THR A 519 0.54 -24.49 -30.64
CA THR A 519 0.18 -25.41 -31.73
C THR A 519 -0.75 -24.79 -32.76
N SER A 520 -1.19 -23.54 -32.55
CA SER A 520 -1.96 -22.78 -33.53
C SER A 520 -1.18 -22.57 -34.84
N PRO A 521 -1.86 -22.54 -36.00
CA PRO A 521 -3.28 -22.80 -36.22
C PRO A 521 -3.60 -24.31 -36.44
N TRP A 522 -2.64 -25.21 -36.21
CA TRP A 522 -2.77 -26.62 -36.59
C TRP A 522 -3.75 -27.40 -35.70
N HIS A 523 -4.17 -26.82 -34.57
CA HIS A 523 -5.19 -27.37 -33.67
C HIS A 523 -6.54 -27.59 -34.37
N TYR A 524 -6.84 -26.85 -35.44
CA TYR A 524 -8.00 -27.07 -36.29
C TYR A 524 -8.02 -28.46 -36.96
N LEU A 525 -6.84 -29.07 -37.20
CA LEU A 525 -6.71 -30.40 -37.78
C LEU A 525 -6.70 -31.52 -36.71
N GLY A 526 -6.81 -31.15 -35.43
CA GLY A 526 -6.82 -32.02 -34.26
C GLY A 526 -5.65 -31.76 -33.31
N GLY A 527 -5.95 -31.61 -32.01
CA GLY A 527 -4.96 -31.25 -30.97
C GLY A 527 -3.75 -32.19 -30.86
N GLU A 528 -3.96 -33.51 -30.90
CA GLU A 528 -2.85 -34.47 -30.89
C GLU A 528 -1.94 -34.35 -32.13
N ARG A 529 -2.53 -34.13 -33.31
CA ARG A 529 -1.77 -33.95 -34.55
C ARG A 529 -0.97 -32.66 -34.51
N ALA A 530 -1.56 -31.60 -33.97
CA ALA A 530 -0.92 -30.30 -33.79
C ALA A 530 0.28 -30.40 -32.82
N SER A 531 0.11 -31.10 -31.70
CA SER A 531 1.18 -31.37 -30.72
C SER A 531 2.34 -32.16 -31.33
N LYS A 532 2.06 -33.29 -31.99
CA LYS A 532 3.08 -34.10 -32.69
C LYS A 532 3.81 -33.32 -33.78
N ARG A 533 3.10 -32.44 -34.50
CA ARG A 533 3.70 -31.58 -35.52
C ARG A 533 4.63 -30.54 -34.89
N PHE A 534 4.22 -29.93 -33.78
CA PHE A 534 5.04 -28.97 -33.04
C PHE A 534 6.34 -29.62 -32.55
N GLU A 535 6.23 -30.81 -31.96
CA GLU A 535 7.38 -31.56 -31.45
C GLU A 535 8.37 -31.94 -32.56
N ARG A 536 7.87 -32.46 -33.69
CA ARG A 536 8.72 -32.76 -34.87
C ARG A 536 9.45 -31.54 -35.41
N ARG A 537 8.85 -30.35 -35.31
CA ARG A 537 9.42 -29.11 -35.87
C ARG A 537 10.41 -28.44 -34.92
N ASN A 538 10.12 -28.45 -33.62
CA ASN A 538 10.87 -27.69 -32.62
C ASN A 538 11.80 -28.57 -31.77
N GLY A 539 11.76 -29.90 -31.94
CA GLY A 539 12.59 -30.85 -31.20
C GLY A 539 12.22 -31.03 -29.73
N LYS A 540 11.11 -30.42 -29.28
CA LYS A 540 10.58 -30.52 -27.92
C LYS A 540 9.04 -30.47 -27.92
N PRO A 541 8.35 -31.14 -26.97
CA PRO A 541 6.90 -31.06 -26.86
C PRO A 541 6.43 -29.62 -26.55
N PRO A 542 5.18 -29.26 -26.91
CA PRO A 542 4.61 -27.97 -26.53
C PRO A 542 4.45 -27.86 -25.01
N LYS A 543 4.52 -26.62 -24.48
CA LYS A 543 4.26 -26.33 -23.06
C LYS A 543 2.86 -26.80 -22.66
N ASN A 544 1.87 -26.47 -23.51
CA ASN A 544 0.46 -26.81 -23.31
C ASN A 544 0.12 -28.10 -24.05
N LYS A 545 -0.02 -29.21 -23.29
CA LYS A 545 -0.27 -30.54 -23.84
C LYS A 545 -1.76 -30.80 -24.00
N PHE A 546 -2.19 -31.00 -25.24
CA PHE A 546 -3.59 -31.31 -25.54
C PHE A 546 -4.06 -32.60 -24.84
N GLY A 547 -5.14 -32.50 -24.05
CA GLY A 547 -5.72 -33.60 -23.29
C GLY A 547 -5.19 -33.76 -21.86
N GLU A 548 -4.08 -33.10 -21.52
CA GLU A 548 -3.49 -33.12 -20.16
C GLU A 548 -3.59 -31.74 -19.49
N SER A 549 -3.05 -30.71 -20.15
CA SER A 549 -2.99 -29.33 -19.65
C SER A 549 -3.65 -28.33 -20.58
N LEU A 550 -4.23 -28.78 -21.70
CA LEU A 550 -5.02 -27.96 -22.62
C LEU A 550 -6.21 -28.77 -23.14
N HIS A 551 -7.42 -28.26 -22.93
CA HIS A 551 -8.68 -28.93 -23.24
C HIS A 551 -9.52 -28.12 -24.24
N ARG A 552 -10.43 -28.80 -24.92
CA ARG A 552 -11.34 -28.13 -25.84
C ARG A 552 -12.47 -27.45 -25.07
N VAL A 553 -12.48 -26.13 -25.12
CA VAL A 553 -13.57 -25.31 -24.57
C VAL A 553 -14.22 -24.53 -25.71
N LYS A 554 -15.53 -24.68 -25.88
CA LYS A 554 -16.31 -23.86 -26.82
C LYS A 554 -16.96 -22.71 -26.09
N ALA A 555 -17.01 -21.54 -26.73
CA ALA A 555 -17.72 -20.40 -26.16
C ALA A 555 -19.21 -20.70 -25.95
N ALA A 556 -19.82 -21.46 -26.85
CA ALA A 556 -21.22 -21.88 -26.78
C ALA A 556 -21.54 -22.69 -25.54
N ASP A 557 -20.65 -23.61 -25.15
CA ASP A 557 -20.89 -24.51 -24.01
C ASP A 557 -20.83 -23.72 -22.71
N VAL A 558 -19.86 -22.81 -22.56
CA VAL A 558 -19.73 -21.94 -21.39
C VAL A 558 -20.90 -20.95 -21.29
N ILE A 559 -21.29 -20.31 -22.39
CA ILE A 559 -22.43 -19.39 -22.40
C ILE A 559 -23.74 -20.14 -22.10
N ALA A 560 -23.92 -21.35 -22.65
CA ALA A 560 -25.09 -22.17 -22.36
C ALA A 560 -25.17 -22.55 -20.88
N TRP A 561 -24.03 -22.87 -20.26
CA TRP A 561 -23.96 -23.13 -18.83
C TRP A 561 -24.41 -21.91 -18.02
N PHE A 562 -23.86 -20.71 -18.28
CA PHE A 562 -24.30 -19.49 -17.60
C PHE A 562 -25.80 -19.21 -17.80
N ASN A 563 -26.32 -19.41 -19.01
CA ASN A 563 -27.74 -19.20 -19.32
C ASN A 563 -28.68 -20.23 -18.67
N SER A 564 -28.19 -21.43 -18.36
CA SER A 564 -28.98 -22.46 -17.68
C SER A 564 -29.16 -22.22 -16.18
N ARG A 565 -28.43 -21.25 -15.60
CA ARG A 565 -28.38 -20.99 -14.17
C ARG A 565 -29.24 -19.80 -13.79
N SER A 566 -30.29 -20.04 -13.01
CA SER A 566 -31.19 -18.98 -12.50
C SER A 566 -30.60 -18.19 -11.33
N ASP A 567 -29.60 -18.75 -10.66
CA ASP A 567 -28.87 -18.18 -9.53
C ASP A 567 -27.68 -17.30 -9.93
N ILE A 568 -27.49 -17.05 -11.23
CA ILE A 568 -26.42 -16.20 -11.76
C ILE A 568 -27.03 -15.04 -12.54
N GLU A 569 -26.38 -13.87 -12.44
CA GLU A 569 -26.64 -12.73 -13.30
C GLU A 569 -25.37 -12.39 -14.06
N VAL A 570 -25.45 -12.38 -15.39
CA VAL A 570 -24.34 -12.03 -16.26
C VAL A 570 -24.49 -10.57 -16.68
N PHE A 571 -23.47 -9.75 -16.40
CA PHE A 571 -23.44 -8.32 -16.71
C PHE A 571 -22.89 -8.03 -18.10
N ASP A 572 -21.85 -8.78 -18.49
CA ASP A 572 -21.11 -8.51 -19.73
C ASP A 572 -20.61 -9.83 -20.32
N ILE A 573 -20.79 -9.99 -21.62
CA ILE A 573 -20.16 -11.05 -22.42
C ILE A 573 -19.58 -10.36 -23.64
N ARG A 574 -18.26 -10.32 -23.75
CA ARG A 574 -17.58 -9.58 -24.82
C ARG A 574 -16.26 -10.20 -25.24
N PRO A 575 -15.82 -9.99 -26.50
CA PRO A 575 -14.44 -10.26 -26.89
C PRO A 575 -13.48 -9.34 -26.11
N ARG A 576 -12.40 -9.87 -25.54
CA ARG A 576 -11.45 -9.11 -24.70
C ARG A 576 -10.76 -7.98 -25.48
N TYR A 577 -10.30 -8.30 -26.69
CA TYR A 577 -9.42 -7.44 -27.49
C TYR A 577 -10.19 -6.57 -28.50
N LEU A 578 -11.41 -6.94 -28.90
CA LEU A 578 -12.17 -6.19 -29.89
C LEU A 578 -12.78 -4.89 -29.31
N PRO A 579 -13.04 -3.87 -30.15
CA PRO A 579 -13.71 -2.66 -29.73
C PRO A 579 -15.14 -2.94 -29.21
N ASN A 580 -15.63 -2.11 -28.29
CA ASN A 580 -16.95 -2.30 -27.67
C ASN A 580 -18.10 -2.40 -28.70
N TRP A 581 -18.04 -1.69 -29.84
CA TRP A 581 -19.07 -1.74 -30.87
C TRP A 581 -19.12 -3.09 -31.61
N LEU A 582 -18.05 -3.89 -31.55
CA LEU A 582 -18.02 -5.28 -32.00
C LEU A 582 -18.45 -6.28 -30.92
N GLY A 583 -19.04 -5.81 -29.80
CA GLY A 583 -19.57 -6.69 -28.75
C GLY A 583 -20.63 -7.69 -29.25
N TRP A 584 -21.30 -7.40 -30.36
CA TRP A 584 -22.23 -8.33 -31.01
C TRP A 584 -21.57 -9.64 -31.47
N VAL A 585 -20.24 -9.66 -31.70
CA VAL A 585 -19.48 -10.86 -32.06
C VAL A 585 -19.69 -11.98 -31.04
N ALA A 586 -19.74 -11.65 -29.75
CA ALA A 586 -19.96 -12.63 -28.68
C ALA A 586 -21.39 -13.22 -28.69
N ARG A 587 -22.36 -12.55 -29.32
CA ARG A 587 -23.78 -12.94 -29.30
C ARG A 587 -24.13 -13.91 -30.43
N ILE A 588 -23.40 -13.90 -31.55
CA ILE A 588 -23.74 -14.70 -32.73
C ILE A 588 -23.08 -16.09 -32.64
N PRO A 589 -23.86 -17.20 -32.60
CA PRO A 589 -23.31 -18.56 -32.65
C PRO A 589 -22.42 -18.79 -33.87
N GLY A 590 -21.35 -19.56 -33.72
CA GLY A 590 -20.35 -19.79 -34.76
C GLY A 590 -19.37 -18.63 -34.92
N ILE A 591 -19.85 -17.38 -35.07
CA ILE A 591 -18.97 -16.20 -35.16
C ILE A 591 -18.18 -16.02 -33.86
N ARG A 592 -18.83 -16.13 -32.70
CA ARG A 592 -18.14 -16.01 -31.40
C ARG A 592 -17.04 -17.06 -31.18
N GLU A 593 -17.20 -18.24 -31.76
CA GLU A 593 -16.25 -19.35 -31.57
C GLU A 593 -14.90 -19.06 -32.24
N VAL A 594 -14.93 -18.34 -33.37
CA VAL A 594 -13.77 -18.06 -34.19
C VAL A 594 -13.24 -16.65 -33.92
N PHE A 595 -14.12 -15.65 -33.90
CA PHE A 595 -13.73 -14.24 -33.93
C PHE A 595 -13.68 -13.56 -32.57
N ALA A 596 -14.23 -14.15 -31.50
CA ALA A 596 -14.11 -13.55 -30.17
C ALA A 596 -12.65 -13.50 -29.70
N TRP A 597 -11.82 -14.40 -30.22
CA TRP A 597 -10.42 -14.62 -29.85
C TRP A 597 -10.25 -15.03 -28.39
N ASN A 598 -10.55 -14.14 -27.46
CA ASN A 598 -10.65 -14.42 -26.03
C ASN A 598 -11.97 -13.82 -25.54
N LEU A 599 -12.77 -14.64 -24.85
CA LEU A 599 -14.09 -14.25 -24.39
C LEU A 599 -14.04 -13.88 -22.92
N VAL A 600 -14.57 -12.70 -22.58
CA VAL A 600 -14.75 -12.24 -21.20
C VAL A 600 -16.21 -12.40 -20.82
N ILE A 601 -16.46 -12.93 -19.63
CA ILE A 601 -17.78 -13.02 -18.99
C ILE A 601 -17.66 -12.41 -17.59
N VAL A 602 -18.45 -11.37 -17.32
CA VAL A 602 -18.55 -10.74 -15.99
C VAL A 602 -19.91 -11.07 -15.39
N PHE A 603 -19.93 -11.60 -14.18
CA PHE A 603 -21.16 -12.14 -13.58
C PHE A 603 -21.17 -11.98 -12.05
N ARG A 604 -22.35 -12.20 -11.45
CA ARG A 604 -22.53 -12.33 -10.00
C ARG A 604 -23.51 -13.44 -9.65
N ARG A 605 -23.48 -13.86 -8.38
CA ARG A 605 -24.50 -14.76 -7.82
C ARG A 605 -25.73 -13.97 -7.34
N ARG A 606 -26.92 -14.40 -7.76
CA ARG A 606 -28.21 -13.87 -7.27
C ARG A 606 -28.52 -14.41 -5.88
N ALA A 607 -29.32 -13.67 -5.11
CA ALA A 607 -29.86 -14.17 -3.86
C ALA A 607 -30.84 -15.32 -4.13
N PHE A 608 -30.77 -16.42 -3.39
CA PHE A 608 -31.94 -17.28 -3.23
C PHE A 608 -32.94 -16.53 -2.35
N ASP A 609 -34.09 -16.13 -2.91
CA ASP A 609 -35.23 -15.81 -2.06
C ASP A 609 -35.63 -17.10 -1.33
N LYS A 610 -35.73 -17.02 -0.01
CA LYS A 610 -36.24 -18.13 0.81
C LYS A 610 -37.58 -18.56 0.22
N VAL A 611 -37.68 -19.83 -0.18
CA VAL A 611 -38.96 -20.52 -0.37
C VAL A 611 -39.82 -20.23 0.88
N PRO A 612 -41.07 -19.75 0.76
CA PRO A 612 -41.93 -19.57 1.92
C PRO A 612 -42.06 -20.92 2.62
N SER A 613 -41.81 -20.92 3.94
CA SER A 613 -41.97 -22.10 4.79
C SER A 613 -43.34 -22.72 4.51
N ALA A 614 -43.35 -23.95 4.02
CA ALA A 614 -44.55 -24.75 4.02
C ALA A 614 -45.04 -24.81 5.47
N SER A 615 -46.25 -24.30 5.67
CA SER A 615 -47.04 -24.42 6.89
C SER A 615 -46.97 -25.86 7.42
N ALA A 616 -46.53 -25.99 8.67
CA ALA A 616 -46.78 -27.19 9.46
C ALA A 616 -48.30 -27.34 9.61
N ASN A 617 -48.83 -28.42 9.05
CA ASN A 617 -50.00 -29.13 9.59
C ASN A 617 -49.48 -30.32 10.39
#